data_AF-A0A1I9GC85-F1
#
_entry.id   AF-A0A1I9GC85-F1
#
_cell.length_a   1.000
_cell.length_b   1.000
_cell.length_c   1.000
_cell.angle_alpha   90.00
_cell.angle_beta   90.00
_cell.angle_gamma   90.00
#
_symmetry.space_group_name_H-M   'P 1'
#
loop_
_entity.id
_entity.type
_entity.pdbx_description
1 polymer ?
#
loop_
_entity_poly.entity_id
_entity_poly.type
_entity_poly.pdbx_seq_one_letter_code
_entity_poly.pdbx_strand_id
1 'polypeptide(L)'
;FDSWSEFEAEHHDSDHKTIASLHRKLQPFLLRRVKKDVEKSLPAKVEQILRVDMTAQQKQYYKWILTKNYKELSKGVKGSINGFVNLVMELKKCCNHSSLVRSYDQAEEGADARLQ
;
A
#
# COMPACT_ATOMS: atom_id res chain seq x y z
N PHE A 1 -21.45 -19.41 16.04
CA PHE A 1 -22.13 -18.17 15.68
C PHE A 1 -22.93 -18.50 14.47
N ASP A 2 -24.25 -18.33 14.55
CA ASP A 2 -25.16 -18.93 13.59
C ASP A 2 -25.54 -17.93 12.50
N SER A 3 -25.30 -16.62 12.74
CA SER A 3 -25.38 -15.58 11.72
C SER A 3 -24.42 -14.41 11.98
N TRP A 4 -24.13 -13.64 10.93
CA TRP A 4 -23.36 -12.39 11.06
C TRP A 4 -24.09 -11.35 11.93
N SER A 5 -25.41 -11.22 11.78
CA SER A 5 -26.23 -10.24 12.50
C SER A 5 -26.16 -10.45 14.03
N GLU A 6 -26.26 -11.71 14.47
CA GLU A 6 -26.11 -12.09 15.88
C GLU A 6 -24.71 -11.76 16.41
N PHE A 7 -23.67 -12.13 15.65
CA PHE A 7 -22.28 -11.83 16.01
C PHE A 7 -22.03 -10.33 16.16
N GLU A 8 -22.51 -9.54 15.20
CA GLU A 8 -22.36 -8.07 15.21
C GLU A 8 -23.11 -7.47 16.41
N ALA A 9 -24.35 -7.89 16.68
CA ALA A 9 -25.09 -7.40 17.85
C ALA A 9 -24.37 -7.71 19.18
N GLU A 10 -23.83 -8.93 19.35
CA GLU A 10 -23.12 -9.35 20.55
C GLU A 10 -21.72 -8.73 20.70
N HIS A 11 -21.05 -8.37 19.59
CA HIS A 11 -19.63 -8.04 19.58
C HIS A 11 -19.27 -6.73 18.86
N HIS A 12 -20.23 -5.85 18.55
CA HIS A 12 -19.94 -4.55 17.94
C HIS A 12 -19.07 -3.65 18.82
N ASP A 13 -19.25 -3.75 20.15
CA ASP A 13 -18.60 -2.87 21.10
C ASP A 13 -17.25 -3.44 21.57
N SER A 14 -16.25 -2.57 21.66
CA SER A 14 -14.88 -2.93 22.04
C SER A 14 -14.66 -3.06 23.55
N ASP A 15 -15.75 -3.35 24.27
CA ASP A 15 -15.73 -3.52 25.72
C ASP A 15 -14.89 -4.73 26.12
N HIS A 16 -14.07 -4.54 27.16
CA HIS A 16 -13.15 -5.57 27.63
C HIS A 16 -13.85 -6.89 28.00
N LYS A 17 -15.08 -6.82 28.53
CA LYS A 17 -15.89 -8.01 28.87
C LYS A 17 -16.34 -8.77 27.64
N THR A 18 -16.82 -8.05 26.62
CA THR A 18 -17.27 -8.59 25.34
C THR A 18 -16.13 -9.27 24.60
N ILE A 19 -14.96 -8.60 24.53
CA ILE A 19 -13.73 -9.13 23.95
C ILE A 19 -13.27 -10.41 24.67
N ALA A 20 -13.29 -10.43 26.01
CA ALA A 20 -12.87 -11.61 26.79
C ALA A 20 -13.81 -12.82 26.57
N SER A 21 -15.13 -12.59 26.51
CA SER A 21 -16.12 -13.61 26.20
C SER A 21 -15.90 -14.21 24.80
N LEU A 22 -15.69 -13.35 23.80
CA LEU A 22 -15.38 -13.76 22.44
C LEU A 22 -14.08 -14.57 22.36
N HIS A 23 -13.02 -14.10 23.02
CA HIS A 23 -11.75 -14.83 23.11
C HIS A 23 -11.93 -16.24 23.69
N ARG A 24 -12.78 -16.42 24.69
CA ARG A 24 -13.07 -17.74 25.29
C ARG A 24 -13.81 -18.66 24.32
N LYS A 25 -14.82 -18.15 23.59
CA LYS A 25 -15.54 -18.92 22.56
C LYS A 25 -14.59 -19.38 21.44
N LEU A 26 -13.57 -18.58 21.09
CA LEU A 26 -12.63 -18.85 20.00
C LEU A 26 -11.39 -19.68 20.41
N GLN A 27 -11.03 -19.70 21.69
CA GLN A 27 -9.83 -20.37 22.21
C GLN A 27 -9.62 -21.84 21.80
N PRO A 28 -10.65 -22.70 21.68
CA PRO A 28 -10.45 -24.08 21.24
C PRO A 28 -10.19 -24.23 19.72
N PHE A 29 -10.48 -23.19 18.93
CA PHE A 29 -10.38 -23.24 17.46
C PHE A 29 -9.20 -22.45 16.90
N LEU A 30 -8.67 -21.49 17.66
CA LEU A 30 -7.60 -20.59 17.21
C LEU A 30 -6.37 -20.66 18.12
N LEU A 31 -5.21 -20.94 17.53
CA LEU A 31 -3.92 -20.77 18.19
C LEU A 31 -3.35 -19.39 17.86
N ARG A 32 -3.26 -18.51 18.87
CA ARG A 32 -2.62 -17.19 18.75
C ARG A 32 -1.46 -17.10 19.73
N ARG A 33 -0.24 -16.84 19.24
CA ARG A 33 0.96 -16.61 20.06
C ARG A 33 1.61 -15.28 19.66
N VAL A 34 2.14 -14.53 20.62
CA VAL A 34 2.93 -13.31 20.35
C VAL A 34 4.41 -13.65 20.42
N LYS A 35 5.24 -13.03 19.57
CA LYS A 35 6.71 -13.28 19.55
C LYS A 35 7.34 -13.13 20.94
N LYS A 36 6.90 -12.15 21.74
CA LYS A 36 7.36 -11.92 23.12
C LYS A 36 7.12 -13.12 24.06
N ASP A 37 6.09 -13.94 23.79
CA ASP A 37 5.72 -15.08 24.64
C ASP A 37 6.55 -16.33 24.28
N VAL A 38 7.20 -16.34 23.10
CA VAL A 38 7.88 -17.51 22.54
C VAL A 38 9.40 -17.31 22.46
N GLU A 39 9.86 -16.13 22.04
CA GLU A 39 11.28 -15.85 21.81
C GLU A 39 11.73 -14.66 22.66
N LYS A 40 12.23 -14.96 23.87
CA LYS A 40 12.61 -13.95 24.88
C LYS A 40 13.95 -13.29 24.59
N SER A 41 14.78 -13.88 23.73
CA SER A 41 16.09 -13.33 23.37
C SER A 41 16.02 -12.27 22.26
N LEU A 42 14.90 -12.19 21.54
CA LEU A 42 14.73 -11.26 20.43
C LEU A 42 14.57 -9.82 20.94
N PRO A 43 15.35 -8.85 20.42
CA PRO A 43 15.17 -7.44 20.75
C PRO A 43 13.76 -6.95 20.39
N ALA A 44 13.30 -5.92 21.11
CA ALA A 44 12.02 -5.29 20.83
C ALA A 44 12.00 -4.68 19.41
N LYS A 45 10.87 -4.84 18.69
CA LYS A 45 10.65 -4.16 17.42
C LYS A 45 10.59 -2.65 17.69
N VAL A 46 11.49 -1.89 17.06
CA VAL A 46 11.43 -0.43 17.02
C VAL A 46 10.91 0.00 15.65
N GLU A 47 9.93 0.90 15.64
CA GLU A 47 9.37 1.47 14.41
C GLU A 47 9.63 2.97 14.39
N GLN A 48 10.18 3.46 13.28
CA GLN A 48 10.52 4.87 13.10
C GLN A 48 9.89 5.37 11.81
N ILE A 49 9.15 6.48 11.90
CA ILE A 49 8.51 7.12 10.75
C ILE A 49 9.40 8.26 10.29
N LEU A 50 10.09 8.06 9.17
CA LEU A 50 10.85 9.12 8.50
C LEU A 50 9.93 9.85 7.50
N ARG A 51 9.72 11.15 7.74
CA ARG A 51 9.02 12.02 6.79
C ARG A 51 10.03 12.54 5.78
N VAL A 52 9.71 12.40 4.49
CA VAL A 52 10.56 12.84 3.38
C VAL A 52 9.78 13.72 2.44
N ASP A 53 10.45 14.73 1.88
CA ASP A 53 9.87 15.60 0.86
C ASP A 53 9.91 14.93 -0.51
N MET A 54 8.92 15.26 -1.35
CA MET A 54 8.93 14.86 -2.75
C MET A 54 9.97 15.64 -3.54
N THR A 55 10.66 14.95 -4.45
CA THR A 55 11.52 15.59 -5.46
C THR A 55 10.70 16.47 -6.41
N ALA A 56 11.36 17.39 -7.12
CA ALA A 56 10.70 18.25 -8.12
C ALA A 56 9.96 17.44 -9.20
N GLN A 57 10.57 16.35 -9.65
CA GLN A 57 9.97 15.46 -10.65
C GLN A 57 8.71 14.76 -10.10
N GLN A 58 8.78 14.23 -8.88
CA GLN A 58 7.61 13.61 -8.22
C GLN A 58 6.49 14.62 -8.03
N LYS A 59 6.78 15.84 -7.55
CA LYS A 59 5.77 16.91 -7.41
C LYS A 59 5.06 17.22 -8.73
N GLN A 60 5.80 17.22 -9.84
CA GLN A 60 5.22 17.45 -11.17
C GLN A 60 4.26 16.32 -11.58
N TYR A 61 4.68 15.06 -11.46
CA TYR A 61 3.80 13.92 -11.75
C TYR A 61 2.60 13.88 -10.82
N TYR A 62 2.80 14.15 -9.53
CA TYR A 62 1.74 14.22 -8.54
C TYR A 62 0.68 15.25 -8.92
N LYS A 63 1.11 16.45 -9.37
CA LYS A 63 0.21 17.48 -9.90
C LYS A 63 -0.54 17.00 -11.15
N TRP A 64 0.13 16.37 -12.10
CA TRP A 64 -0.53 15.83 -13.30
C TRP A 64 -1.55 14.74 -12.99
N ILE A 65 -1.26 13.84 -12.06
CA ILE A 65 -2.19 12.79 -11.61
C ILE A 65 -3.40 13.40 -10.94
N LEU A 66 -3.22 14.34 -10.00
CA LEU A 66 -4.33 15.01 -9.30
C LEU A 66 -5.24 15.78 -10.25
N THR A 67 -4.66 16.48 -11.21
CA THR A 67 -5.39 17.25 -12.22
C THR A 67 -5.96 16.40 -13.34
N LYS A 68 -5.74 15.07 -13.32
CA LYS A 68 -6.13 14.13 -14.38
C LYS A 68 -5.64 14.57 -15.76
N ASN A 69 -4.43 15.14 -15.83
CA ASN A 69 -3.84 15.58 -17.08
C ASN A 69 -3.27 14.40 -17.87
N TYR A 70 -4.15 13.60 -18.47
CA TYR A 70 -3.78 12.40 -19.21
C TYR A 70 -2.91 12.69 -20.43
N LYS A 71 -2.96 13.90 -21.00
CA LYS A 71 -2.12 14.30 -22.13
C LYS A 71 -0.65 14.30 -21.76
N GLU A 72 -0.29 14.88 -20.62
CA GLU A 72 1.11 14.89 -20.16
C GLU A 72 1.54 13.53 -19.61
N LEU A 73 0.61 12.78 -19.01
CA LEU A 73 0.88 11.45 -18.45
C LEU A 73 1.07 10.37 -19.53
N SER A 74 0.41 10.49 -20.69
CA SER A 74 0.54 9.55 -21.80
C SER A 74 1.67 9.88 -22.78
N LYS A 75 2.34 11.03 -22.64
CA LYS A 75 3.47 11.42 -23.51
C LYS A 75 4.60 10.39 -23.42
N GLY A 76 4.86 9.69 -24.53
CA GLY A 76 5.90 8.69 -24.66
C GLY A 76 5.50 7.28 -24.24
N VAL A 77 4.24 7.04 -23.87
CA VAL A 77 3.72 5.70 -23.56
C VAL A 77 2.86 5.23 -24.73
N LYS A 78 3.27 4.15 -25.42
CA LYS A 78 2.46 3.50 -26.45
C LYS A 78 1.54 2.48 -25.77
N GLY A 79 0.42 2.93 -25.23
CA GLY A 79 -0.47 2.01 -24.51
C GLY A 79 -1.75 2.64 -23.97
N SER A 80 -2.58 1.81 -23.35
CA SER A 80 -3.89 2.21 -22.86
C SER A 80 -3.79 3.22 -21.71
N ILE A 81 -4.48 4.36 -21.88
CA ILE A 81 -4.71 5.39 -20.84
C ILE A 81 -5.45 4.85 -19.59
N ASN A 82 -5.97 3.63 -19.66
CA ASN A 82 -6.70 2.99 -18.57
C ASN A 82 -5.85 2.78 -17.30
N GLY A 83 -4.52 2.85 -17.40
CA GLY A 83 -3.61 2.80 -16.23
C GLY A 83 -3.86 3.92 -15.21
N PHE A 84 -4.35 5.09 -15.64
CA PHE A 84 -4.57 6.24 -14.76
C PHE A 84 -5.99 6.33 -14.18
N VAL A 85 -6.83 5.30 -14.35
CA VAL A 85 -8.18 5.25 -13.75
C VAL A 85 -8.10 5.11 -12.22
N ASN A 86 -7.08 4.43 -11.70
CA ASN A 86 -6.85 4.29 -10.27
C ASN A 86 -5.88 5.34 -9.74
N LEU A 87 -6.39 6.56 -9.54
CA LEU A 87 -5.60 7.70 -9.07
C LEU A 87 -4.81 7.40 -7.80
N VAL A 88 -5.40 6.70 -6.83
CA VAL A 88 -4.73 6.40 -5.55
C VAL A 88 -3.49 5.52 -5.77
N MET A 89 -3.57 4.55 -6.67
CA MET A 89 -2.42 3.71 -7.00
C MET A 89 -1.32 4.50 -7.72
N GLU A 90 -1.68 5.41 -8.62
CA GLU A 90 -0.70 6.24 -9.33
C GLU A 90 -0.01 7.26 -8.40
N LEU A 91 -0.75 7.83 -7.44
CA LEU A 91 -0.15 8.66 -6.39
C LEU A 91 0.82 7.85 -5.52
N LYS A 92 0.47 6.61 -5.15
CA LYS A 92 1.38 5.71 -4.42
C LYS A 92 2.64 5.39 -5.22
N LYS A 93 2.51 5.08 -6.51
CA LYS A 93 3.65 4.83 -7.41
C LYS A 93 4.55 6.06 -7.47
N CYS A 94 3.98 7.25 -7.66
CA CYS A 94 4.72 8.50 -7.70
C CYS A 94 5.52 8.76 -6.42
N CYS A 95 4.94 8.52 -5.24
CA CYS A 95 5.62 8.67 -3.96
C CYS A 95 6.77 7.66 -3.77
N ASN A 96 6.61 6.43 -4.26
CA ASN A 96 7.66 5.42 -4.20
C ASN A 96 8.81 5.75 -5.16
N HIS A 97 8.51 5.99 -6.44
CA HIS A 97 9.49 6.41 -7.44
C HIS A 97 8.80 6.95 -8.70
N SER A 98 9.27 8.06 -9.27
CA SER A 98 8.66 8.71 -10.44
C SER A 98 8.61 7.80 -11.68
N SER A 99 9.59 6.91 -11.85
CA SER A 99 9.61 5.96 -12.97
C SER A 99 8.51 4.91 -12.92
N LEU A 100 7.87 4.67 -11.76
CA LEU A 100 6.75 3.72 -11.68
C LEU A 100 5.44 4.29 -12.26
N VAL A 101 5.36 5.61 -12.42
CA VAL A 101 4.22 6.31 -13.05
C VAL A 101 4.24 6.14 -14.58
N ARG A 102 5.42 5.88 -15.16
CA ARG A 102 5.58 5.61 -16.60
C ARG A 102 5.90 4.14 -16.81
N SER A 103 5.22 3.45 -17.72
CA SER A 103 5.71 2.15 -18.16
C SER A 103 7.04 2.39 -18.91
N TYR A 104 8.10 1.68 -18.55
CA TYR A 104 9.31 1.62 -19.36
C TYR A 104 9.00 0.85 -20.65
N ASP A 105 8.38 1.52 -21.61
CA ASP A 105 8.71 1.25 -22.99
C ASP A 105 9.98 2.07 -23.25
N GLN A 106 11.13 1.45 -23.00
CA GLN A 106 12.38 1.95 -23.53
C GLN A 106 12.20 2.13 -25.04
N ALA A 107 11.98 3.36 -25.49
CA ALA A 107 12.61 3.80 -26.71
C ALA A 107 14.11 3.97 -26.41
N GLU A 108 14.82 2.87 -26.16
CA GLU A 108 16.24 2.82 -26.50
C GLU A 108 16.31 2.66 -28.02
N GLU A 109 15.91 3.69 -28.74
CA GLU A 109 16.29 3.86 -30.13
C GLU A 109 17.67 4.51 -30.15
N GLY A 110 18.68 3.65 -30.09
CA GLY A 110 20.07 4.04 -30.30
C GLY A 110 21.01 2.90 -29.96
N ALA A 111 21.49 2.19 -30.98
CA ALA A 111 22.55 1.19 -30.84
C ALA A 111 23.86 1.74 -30.21
N ASP A 112 23.98 3.07 -30.09
CA ASP A 112 25.12 3.80 -29.53
C ASP A 112 25.20 3.81 -27.99
N ALA A 113 24.09 3.59 -27.28
CA ALA A 113 24.08 3.68 -25.81
C ALA A 113 24.69 2.46 -25.09
N ARG A 114 25.06 1.41 -25.83
CA ARG A 114 25.63 0.15 -25.29
C ARG A 114 27.16 0.14 -25.21
N LEU A 115 27.83 1.23 -25.59
CA LEU A 115 29.29 1.33 -25.68
C LEU A 115 29.90 2.45 -24.83
N GLN A 116 29.32 2.75 -23.66
CA GLN A 116 29.99 3.55 -22.62
C GLN A 116 29.79 2.93 -21.24
#